data_AF-A0A2H3HPX2-F1
#
_entry.id   AF-A0A2H3HPX2-F1
#
_cell.length_a   1.000
_cell.length_b   1.000
_cell.length_c   1.000
_cell.angle_alpha   90.00
_cell.angle_beta   90.00
_cell.angle_gamma   90.00
#
_symmetry.space_group_name_H-M   'P 1'
#
loop_
_entity.id
_entity.type
_entity.pdbx_description
1 polymer ?
#
loop_
_entity_poly.entity_id
_entity_poly.type
_entity_poly.pdbx_seq_one_letter_code
_entity_poly.pdbx_strand_id
1 'polypeptide(L)'
;MASQTPLPRVSIQFCTQCKWMLRAAYYAQELLSTFSTGLGEVALQPSTGGTFIVSITHQAPGAETASTKTLWDRREDGGFPETKELKRRVRDVIEPERDLGHVDKDYGKKKDGAVEEKTDKTEEKKCEDCQ
;
A
#
# COMPACT_ATOMS: atom_id res chain seq x y z
N MET A 1 16.99 -7.69 24.32
CA MET A 1 15.62 -8.24 24.39
C MET A 1 14.97 -8.00 23.05
N ALA A 2 14.64 -9.05 22.29
CA ALA A 2 13.90 -8.88 21.05
C ALA A 2 12.47 -8.47 21.43
N SER A 3 12.10 -7.22 21.12
CA SER A 3 10.72 -6.76 21.27
C SER A 3 9.85 -7.58 20.34
N GLN A 4 9.00 -8.46 20.90
CA GLN A 4 8.00 -9.19 20.12
C GLN A 4 6.99 -8.17 19.62
N THR A 5 7.07 -7.84 18.34
CA THR A 5 6.13 -6.95 17.68
C THR A 5 4.85 -7.72 17.36
N PRO A 6 3.65 -7.18 17.62
CA PRO A 6 2.42 -7.87 17.28
C PRO A 6 2.33 -8.06 15.76
N LEU A 7 2.14 -9.31 15.33
CA LEU A 7 1.92 -9.67 13.92
C LEU A 7 0.42 -9.79 13.65
N PRO A 8 -0.07 -9.46 12.44
CA PRO A 8 0.65 -8.98 11.27
C PRO A 8 1.12 -7.52 11.40
N ARG A 9 2.35 -7.25 10.97
CA ARG A 9 2.99 -5.92 11.01
C ARG A 9 3.10 -5.36 9.61
N VAL A 10 2.57 -4.17 9.36
CA VAL A 10 2.79 -3.44 8.09
C VAL A 10 3.83 -2.36 8.31
N SER A 11 4.86 -2.29 7.46
CA SER A 11 5.84 -1.20 7.46
C SER A 11 5.74 -0.39 6.18
N ILE A 12 5.63 0.93 6.35
CA ILE A 12 5.63 1.91 5.26
C ILE A 12 6.93 2.70 5.36
N GLN A 13 7.88 2.39 4.49
CA GLN A 13 9.12 3.13 4.37
C GLN A 13 8.92 4.30 3.41
N PHE A 14 9.25 5.52 3.85
CA PHE A 14 8.99 6.74 3.06
C PHE A 14 10.17 7.71 3.08
N CYS A 15 10.39 8.37 1.95
CA CYS A 15 11.37 9.44 1.80
C CYS A 15 10.95 10.69 2.61
N THR A 16 11.76 11.06 3.61
CA THR A 16 11.52 12.27 4.43
C THR A 16 11.77 13.55 3.65
N GLN A 17 12.81 13.58 2.81
CA GLN A 17 13.17 14.73 1.98
C GLN A 17 12.11 15.05 0.92
N CYS A 18 11.35 14.04 0.49
CA CYS A 18 10.34 14.14 -0.53
C CYS A 18 8.97 14.61 0.00
N LYS A 19 8.88 14.91 1.31
CA LYS A 19 7.64 15.31 2.01
C LYS A 19 6.51 14.27 1.90
N TRP A 20 6.84 12.97 1.80
CA TRP A 20 5.83 11.89 1.67
C TRP A 20 5.28 11.38 3.00
N MET A 21 5.70 11.96 4.13
CA MET A 21 5.22 11.60 5.46
C MET A 21 3.69 11.63 5.56
N LEU A 22 3.05 12.70 5.07
CA LEU A 22 1.59 12.84 5.12
C LEU A 22 0.89 11.74 4.31
N ARG A 23 1.48 11.36 3.16
CA ARG A 23 0.95 10.28 2.34
C ARG A 23 1.08 8.93 3.05
N ALA A 24 2.24 8.66 3.65
CA ALA A 24 2.47 7.46 4.42
C ALA A 24 1.51 7.36 5.63
N ALA A 25 1.30 8.46 6.35
CA ALA A 25 0.35 8.53 7.46
C ALA A 25 -1.09 8.31 7.02
N TYR A 26 -1.49 8.83 5.85
CA TYR A 26 -2.80 8.57 5.26
C TYR A 26 -3.02 7.08 5.00
N TYR A 27 -2.09 6.40 4.34
CA TYR A 27 -2.21 4.94 4.12
C TYR A 27 -2.25 4.16 5.44
N ALA A 28 -1.47 4.57 6.45
CA ALA A 28 -1.52 3.94 7.76
C ALA A 28 -2.91 4.05 8.40
N GLN A 29 -3.54 5.22 8.33
CA GLN A 29 -4.90 5.43 8.82
C GLN A 29 -5.92 4.57 8.07
N GLU A 30 -5.81 4.51 6.74
CA GLU A 30 -6.69 3.70 5.89
C GLU A 30 -6.60 2.19 6.19
N LEU A 31 -5.39 1.69 6.48
CA LEU A 31 -5.18 0.29 6.84
C LEU A 31 -5.72 -0.02 8.23
N LEU A 32 -5.42 0.82 9.22
CA LEU A 32 -5.91 0.63 10.58
C LEU A 32 -7.43 0.76 10.67
N SER A 33 -8.05 1.66 9.91
CA SER A 33 -9.51 1.79 9.88
C SER A 33 -10.21 0.60 9.21
N THR A 34 -9.58 -0.01 8.22
CA THR A 34 -10.16 -1.13 7.46
C THR A 34 -9.98 -2.47 8.20
N PHE A 35 -8.79 -2.70 8.74
CA PHE A 35 -8.43 -3.99 9.33
C PHE A 35 -8.58 -4.03 10.85
N SER A 36 -8.60 -2.87 11.53
CA SER A 36 -8.78 -2.74 12.97
C SER A 36 -7.91 -3.76 13.74
N THR A 37 -8.52 -4.72 14.44
CA THR A 37 -7.86 -5.76 15.22
C THR A 37 -7.15 -6.85 14.39
N GLY A 38 -7.31 -6.86 13.07
CA GLY A 38 -6.65 -7.80 12.17
C GLY A 38 -5.18 -7.45 11.88
N LEU A 39 -4.74 -6.23 12.21
CA LEU A 39 -3.34 -5.82 12.15
C LEU A 39 -2.80 -5.65 13.57
N GLY A 40 -1.58 -6.12 13.79
CA GLY A 40 -0.87 -5.90 15.05
C GLY A 40 -0.35 -4.47 15.16
N GLU A 41 0.27 -3.96 14.09
CA GLU A 41 0.71 -2.57 14.00
C GLU A 41 0.91 -2.10 12.56
N VAL A 42 0.94 -0.78 12.38
CA VAL A 42 1.43 -0.12 11.17
C VAL A 42 2.59 0.80 11.55
N ALA A 43 3.79 0.51 11.05
CA ALA A 43 5.00 1.24 11.32
C ALA A 43 5.34 2.21 10.18
N LEU A 44 5.57 3.48 10.52
CA LEU A 44 6.08 4.49 9.60
C LEU A 44 7.60 4.56 9.74
N GLN A 45 8.33 4.25 8.67
CA GLN A 45 9.80 4.17 8.67
C GLN A 45 10.40 5.30 7.81
N PRO A 46 11.04 6.30 8.44
CA PRO A 46 11.79 7.33 7.72
C PRO A 46 12.91 6.72 6.87
N SER A 47 13.04 7.17 5.63
CA SER A 47 14.10 6.79 4.70
C SER A 47 14.48 7.98 3.79
N THR A 48 15.45 7.78 2.91
CA THR A 48 15.93 8.76 1.92
C THR A 48 15.87 8.16 0.51
N GLY A 49 16.28 8.93 -0.50
CA GLY A 49 16.47 8.41 -1.87
C GLY A 49 15.17 8.14 -2.65
N GLY A 50 14.10 8.88 -2.40
CA GLY A 50 12.85 8.72 -3.17
C GLY A 50 12.16 7.37 -2.95
N THR A 51 12.43 6.73 -1.81
CA THR A 51 11.88 5.43 -1.43
C THR A 51 10.45 5.55 -0.94
N PHE A 52 9.56 4.70 -1.47
CA PHE A 52 8.23 4.49 -0.92
C PHE A 52 7.89 3.00 -1.06
N ILE A 53 8.06 2.24 0.02
CA ILE A 53 7.91 0.78 0.04
C ILE A 53 6.92 0.43 1.14
N VAL A 54 5.93 -0.39 0.81
CA VAL A 54 5.02 -0.99 1.78
C VAL A 54 5.31 -2.47 1.85
N SER A 55 5.60 -2.97 3.04
CA SER A 55 5.84 -4.39 3.30
C SER A 55 5.00 -4.87 4.47
N ILE A 56 4.72 -6.18 4.48
CA ILE A 56 3.99 -6.85 5.55
C ILE A 56 4.83 -8.01 6.08
N THR A 57 5.04 -8.01 7.39
CA THR A 57 5.58 -9.15 8.11
C THR A 57 4.43 -9.90 8.75
N HIS A 58 4.28 -11.17 8.42
CA HIS A 58 3.25 -12.05 8.96
C HIS A 58 3.81 -13.44 9.25
N GLN A 59 3.19 -14.12 10.20
CA GLN A 59 3.50 -15.50 10.54
C GLN A 59 2.26 -16.35 10.24
N ALA A 60 2.40 -17.35 9.38
CA ALA A 60 1.30 -18.27 9.11
C ALA A 60 1.08 -19.20 10.32
N PRO A 61 -0.15 -19.68 10.57
CA PRO A 61 -0.41 -20.68 11.60
C PRO A 61 0.45 -21.92 11.38
N GLY A 62 1.25 -22.29 12.39
CA GLY A 62 2.18 -23.43 12.31
C GLY A 62 3.54 -23.13 11.65
N ALA A 63 3.81 -21.90 11.22
CA ALA A 63 5.14 -21.50 10.76
C ALA A 63 6.05 -21.13 11.94
N GLU A 64 7.27 -21.68 11.97
CA GLU A 64 8.25 -21.37 13.02
C GLU A 64 8.89 -19.99 12.87
N THR A 65 8.84 -19.40 11.67
CA THR A 65 9.47 -18.12 11.35
C THR A 65 8.47 -17.16 10.70
N ALA A 66 8.59 -15.88 11.05
CA ALA A 66 7.83 -14.82 10.38
C ALA A 66 8.40 -14.56 8.99
N SER A 67 7.51 -14.39 8.01
CA SER A 67 7.87 -14.05 6.63
C SER A 67 7.54 -12.60 6.35
N THR A 68 8.37 -11.93 5.54
CA THR A 68 8.12 -10.55 5.11
C THR A 68 7.91 -10.50 3.61
N LYS A 69 6.82 -9.87 3.19
CA LYS A 69 6.45 -9.71 1.78
C LYS A 69 6.33 -8.23 1.45
N THR A 70 6.93 -7.81 0.35
CA THR A 70 6.71 -6.47 -0.20
C THR A 70 5.34 -6.42 -0.86
N LEU A 71 4.50 -5.50 -0.42
CA LEU A 71 3.18 -5.25 -0.97
C LEU A 71 3.20 -4.19 -2.06
N TRP A 72 4.11 -3.21 -1.97
CA TRP A 72 4.27 -2.16 -2.97
C TRP A 72 5.69 -1.61 -2.94
N ASP A 73 6.30 -1.40 -4.10
CA ASP A 73 7.50 -0.58 -4.26
C ASP A 73 7.26 0.47 -5.33
N ARG A 74 7.43 1.75 -4.99
CA ARG A 74 7.30 2.86 -5.95
C ARG A 74 8.15 2.69 -7.21
N ARG A 75 9.34 2.08 -7.10
CA ARG A 75 10.25 1.87 -8.24
C ARG A 75 9.74 0.77 -9.17
N GLU A 76 9.21 -0.31 -8.61
CA GLU A 76 8.77 -1.49 -9.37
C GLU A 76 7.32 -1.34 -9.86
N ASP A 77 6.40 -0.92 -8.99
CA ASP A 77 4.97 -0.78 -9.28
C ASP A 77 4.60 0.57 -9.94
N GLY A 78 5.55 1.51 -10.02
CA GLY A 78 5.36 2.79 -10.71
C GLY A 78 4.44 3.77 -9.96
N GLY A 79 5.03 4.55 -9.04
CA GLY A 79 4.33 5.62 -8.34
C GLY A 79 3.73 5.19 -7.00
N PHE A 80 2.57 5.73 -6.64
CA PHE A 80 1.93 5.47 -5.35
C PHE A 80 0.74 4.53 -5.49
N PRO A 81 0.51 3.63 -4.53
CA PRO A 81 -0.59 2.70 -4.60
C PRO A 81 -1.93 3.45 -4.49
N GLU A 82 -2.94 2.98 -5.21
CA GLU A 82 -4.31 3.35 -4.88
C GLU A 82 -4.72 2.70 -3.56
N THR A 83 -5.50 3.41 -2.74
CA THR A 83 -5.95 2.92 -1.43
C THR A 83 -6.65 1.56 -1.51
N LYS A 84 -7.43 1.34 -2.58
CA LYS A 84 -8.15 0.08 -2.82
C LYS A 84 -7.20 -1.08 -3.10
N GLU A 85 -6.22 -0.86 -3.98
CA GLU A 85 -5.20 -1.86 -4.33
C GLU A 85 -4.38 -2.25 -3.10
N LEU A 86 -3.97 -1.26 -2.30
CA LEU A 86 -3.19 -1.52 -1.09
C LEU A 86 -3.97 -2.37 -0.08
N LYS A 87 -5.24 -2.05 0.17
CA LYS A 87 -6.12 -2.83 1.05
C LYS A 87 -6.28 -4.25 0.56
N ARG A 88 -6.48 -4.45 -0.75
CA ARG A 88 -6.60 -5.78 -1.35
C ARG A 88 -5.32 -6.61 -1.17
N ARG A 89 -4.15 -6.05 -1.49
CA ARG A 89 -2.86 -6.72 -1.31
C ARG A 89 -2.58 -7.08 0.15
N VAL A 90 -3.00 -6.25 1.11
CA VAL A 90 -2.91 -6.58 2.54
C VAL A 90 -3.85 -7.74 2.89
N ARG A 91 -5.13 -7.68 2.47
CA ARG A 91 -6.12 -8.74 2.71
C ARG A 91 -5.67 -10.09 2.18
N ASP A 92 -5.15 -10.11 0.95
CA ASP A 92 -4.66 -11.34 0.31
C ASP A 92 -3.56 -12.05 1.13
N VAL A 93 -2.86 -11.31 2.00
CA VAL A 93 -1.80 -11.85 2.87
C VAL A 93 -2.33 -12.25 4.25
N ILE A 94 -3.19 -11.43 4.87
CA ILE A 94 -3.64 -11.67 6.25
C ILE A 94 -4.86 -12.60 6.33
N GLU A 95 -5.82 -12.44 5.43
CA GLU A 95 -7.14 -13.07 5.47
C GLU A 95 -7.66 -13.22 4.03
N PRO A 96 -7.14 -14.16 3.23
CA PRO A 96 -7.52 -14.29 1.82
C PRO A 96 -9.02 -14.56 1.62
N GLU A 97 -9.67 -15.19 2.60
CA GLU A 97 -11.10 -15.53 2.60
C GLU A 97 -12.02 -14.34 2.96
N ARG A 98 -11.47 -13.22 3.45
CA ARG A 98 -12.27 -12.07 3.91
C ARG A 98 -12.71 -11.19 2.74
N ASP A 99 -14.02 -11.06 2.56
CA ASP A 99 -14.62 -10.16 1.58
C ASP A 99 -14.49 -8.69 2.04
N LEU A 100 -13.83 -7.83 1.25
CA LEU A 100 -13.72 -6.39 1.53
C LEU A 100 -14.90 -5.58 0.96
N GLY A 101 -15.98 -6.25 0.54
CA GLY A 101 -17.17 -5.62 -0.03
C GLY A 101 -16.88 -4.85 -1.31
N HIS A 102 -17.06 -3.52 -1.26
CA HIS A 102 -16.94 -2.62 -2.42
C HIS A 102 -15.53 -2.55 -3.01
N VAL A 103 -14.50 -2.89 -2.23
CA VAL A 103 -13.10 -2.85 -2.69
C VAL A 103 -12.81 -3.97 -3.70
N ASP A 104 -13.42 -5.15 -3.53
CA ASP A 104 -13.24 -6.29 -4.45
C ASP A 104 -14.15 -6.19 -5.70
N LYS A 105 -15.37 -5.63 -5.55
CA LYS A 105 -16.33 -5.49 -6.66
C LYS A 105 -15.88 -4.52 -7.76
N ASP A 106 -15.13 -3.48 -7.42
CA ASP A 106 -14.67 -2.48 -8.40
C ASP A 106 -13.54 -2.99 -9.31
N TYR A 107 -12.81 -4.03 -8.90
CA TYR A 107 -11.73 -4.62 -9.71
C TYR A 107 -12.23 -5.69 -10.70
N GLY A 108 -13.37 -6.32 -10.42
CA GLY A 108 -14.03 -7.24 -11.35
C GLY A 108 -14.58 -6.59 -12.62
N LYS A 109 -14.59 -5.24 -12.70
CA LYS A 109 -15.19 -4.50 -13.81
C LYS A 109 -14.20 -3.89 -14.82
N LYS A 110 -12.88 -4.11 -14.66
CA LYS A 110 -11.84 -3.53 -15.56
C LYS A 110 -11.21 -4.52 -16.55
N LYS A 111 -11.76 -5.72 -16.71
CA LYS A 111 -11.49 -6.57 -17.88
C LYS A 111 -12.81 -7.05 -18.44
N ASP A 112 -13.44 -6.20 -19.27
CA ASP A 112 -14.16 -6.58 -20.48
C ASP A 112 -14.74 -5.30 -21.10
N GLY A 113 -14.00 -4.78 -22.10
CA GLY A 113 -14.45 -3.91 -23.20
C GLY A 113 -15.42 -2.76 -22.94
N ALA A 114 -14.90 -1.52 -23.01
CA ALA A 114 -15.40 -0.53 -23.95
C ALA A 114 -14.45 0.68 -24.00
N VAL A 115 -13.97 0.98 -25.19
CA VAL A 115 -13.36 2.25 -25.56
C VAL A 115 -14.44 3.33 -25.39
N GLU A 116 -14.27 4.23 -24.43
CA GLU A 116 -14.97 5.52 -24.44
C GLU A 116 -13.93 6.63 -24.62
N GLU A 117 -13.88 7.07 -25.86
CA GLU A 117 -13.27 8.30 -26.32
C GLU A 117 -13.88 9.49 -25.57
N LYS A 118 -13.09 10.13 -24.71
CA LYS A 118 -13.31 11.53 -24.34
C LYS A 118 -12.07 12.31 -24.71
N THR A 119 -12.15 12.91 -25.90
CA THR A 119 -11.43 14.13 -26.22
C THR A 119 -11.74 15.19 -25.17
N ASP A 120 -10.73 15.62 -24.44
CA ASP A 120 -10.62 17.03 -24.09
C ASP A 120 -9.18 17.46 -24.30
N LYS A 121 -9.03 18.49 -25.13
CA LYS A 121 -7.76 19.07 -25.52
C LYS A 121 -7.27 19.99 -24.40
N THR A 122 -5.97 20.27 -24.46
CA THR A 122 -5.29 21.46 -23.90
C THR A 122 -4.91 21.27 -22.42
N GLU A 123 -3.65 21.34 -21.99
CA GLU A 123 -2.53 22.14 -22.48
C GLU A 123 -1.24 21.62 -21.82
N GLU A 124 -0.17 21.47 -22.61
CA GLU A 124 1.17 21.20 -22.11
C GLU A 124 1.63 22.34 -21.19
N LYS A 125 1.94 22.03 -19.93
CA LYS A 125 2.83 22.86 -19.12
C LYS A 125 3.98 22.00 -18.59
N LYS A 126 5.04 22.04 -19.42
CA LYS A 126 6.47 22.01 -19.10
C LYS A 126 6.81 21.69 -17.64
N CYS A 127 7.43 20.53 -17.47
CA CYS A 127 8.14 20.15 -16.24
C CYS A 127 9.38 21.04 -16.10
N GLU A 128 9.30 22.07 -15.26
CA GLU A 128 10.42 22.87 -14.80
C GLU A 128 10.13 23.22 -13.33
N ASP A 129 10.67 22.42 -12.42
CA ASP A 129 11.43 22.89 -11.26
C ASP A 129 11.96 21.67 -10.50
N CYS A 130 13.23 21.38 -10.71
CA CYS A 130 14.02 20.50 -9.85
C CYS A 130 15.15 21.36 -9.28
N GLN A 131 14.85 22.07 -8.20
CA GLN A 131 15.83 22.65 -7.26
C GLN A 131 15.44 22.33 -5.82
#